data_AF-A0A6N7A8M5-F1
#
_entry.id   AF-A0A6N7A8M5-F1
#
_cell.length_a   1.000
_cell.length_b   1.000
_cell.length_c   1.000
_cell.angle_alpha   90.00
_cell.angle_beta   90.00
_cell.angle_gamma   90.00
#
_symmetry.space_group_name_H-M   'P 1'
#
loop_
_entity.id
_entity.type
_entity.pdbx_description
1 polymer ?
#
loop_
_entity_poly.entity_id
_entity_poly.type
_entity_poly.pdbx_seq_one_letter_code
_entity_poly.pdbx_strand_id
1 'polypeptide(L)'
;MALLKRRRKINKNDDRPAREITGGGTLSMSGTLIVVGKNAEGDIEGIRVADDHKSSSSVDFDASGNQTYSIRGKSSQNEDGTLETCQLLVQHLNQLGAHWNNCTKIENDEPIDCRAYDTSDVLEMQVVRISNEAVRQNLGQTGVANTEINLDAAVENLRCAIRHKEKYPLDVRSKIVLVINALDTPGHAVYKVAETFRSKYGKDVAALGFKAIWVVGPIVDLVVRLDQS
;
A
#
# COMPACT_ATOMS: atom_id res chain seq x y z
N MET A 1 -21.68 -45.73 -40.53
CA MET A 1 -21.07 -44.90 -39.47
C MET A 1 -20.55 -43.62 -40.10
N ALA A 2 -21.23 -42.49 -39.90
CA ALA A 2 -20.84 -41.18 -40.42
C ALA A 2 -20.72 -40.19 -39.24
N LEU A 3 -19.52 -39.62 -39.06
CA LEU A 3 -19.17 -38.69 -37.99
C LEU A 3 -19.67 -37.28 -38.33
N LEU A 4 -20.60 -36.78 -37.51
CA LEU A 4 -21.08 -35.39 -37.53
C LEU A 4 -19.99 -34.44 -36.98
N LYS A 5 -19.36 -33.63 -37.84
CA LYS A 5 -18.52 -32.49 -37.41
C LYS A 5 -19.41 -31.28 -37.10
N ARG A 6 -19.64 -30.99 -35.81
CA ARG A 6 -20.21 -29.71 -35.37
C ARG A 6 -19.14 -28.61 -35.44
N ARG A 7 -19.23 -27.70 -36.42
CA ARG A 7 -18.51 -26.42 -36.40
C ARG A 7 -19.26 -25.43 -35.51
N ARG A 8 -18.69 -25.06 -34.36
CA ARG A 8 -19.15 -23.88 -33.58
C ARG A 8 -18.81 -22.62 -34.38
N LYS A 9 -19.82 -21.85 -34.79
CA LYS A 9 -19.64 -20.46 -35.19
C LYS A 9 -19.33 -19.65 -33.93
N ILE A 10 -18.11 -19.13 -33.84
CA ILE A 10 -17.76 -18.09 -32.86
C ILE A 10 -18.29 -16.78 -33.42
N ASN A 11 -19.15 -16.12 -32.67
CA ASN A 11 -19.73 -14.83 -33.04
C ASN A 11 -18.63 -13.76 -32.93
N LYS A 12 -18.15 -13.24 -34.06
CA LYS A 12 -17.19 -12.13 -34.14
C LYS A 12 -17.90 -10.79 -33.99
N ASN A 13 -18.44 -10.49 -32.80
CA ASN A 13 -18.97 -9.16 -32.47
C ASN A 13 -18.75 -8.89 -30.98
N ASP A 14 -17.49 -8.90 -30.56
CA ASP A 14 -17.09 -8.37 -29.26
C ASP A 14 -16.00 -7.33 -29.56
N ASP A 15 -16.44 -6.19 -30.13
CA ASP A 15 -15.65 -4.96 -30.31
C ASP A 15 -15.44 -4.30 -28.94
N ARG A 16 -14.85 -5.05 -28.00
CA ARG A 16 -14.21 -4.42 -26.85
C ARG A 16 -12.88 -3.89 -27.36
N PRO A 17 -12.62 -2.56 -27.29
CA PRO A 17 -11.32 -2.04 -27.68
C PRO A 17 -10.27 -2.81 -26.90
N ALA A 18 -9.23 -3.28 -27.60
CA ALA A 18 -8.06 -3.87 -26.98
C ALA A 18 -7.57 -2.86 -25.93
N ARG A 19 -7.74 -3.21 -24.65
CA ARG A 19 -7.19 -2.43 -23.54
C ARG A 19 -5.67 -2.47 -23.72
N GLU A 20 -5.10 -1.34 -24.06
CA GLU A 20 -3.65 -1.17 -24.08
C GLU A 20 -3.18 -1.26 -22.62
N ILE A 21 -2.59 -2.39 -22.25
CA ILE A 21 -1.93 -2.53 -20.94
C ILE A 21 -0.60 -1.81 -21.07
N THR A 22 -0.57 -0.53 -20.71
CA THR A 22 0.68 0.20 -20.51
C THR A 22 1.29 -0.26 -19.19
N GLY A 23 1.84 -1.48 -19.18
CA GLY A 23 2.43 -2.09 -17.99
C GLY A 23 3.82 -1.52 -17.75
N GLY A 24 3.94 -0.62 -16.78
CA GLY A 24 5.22 -0.31 -16.15
C GLY A 24 5.56 -1.41 -15.14
N GLY A 25 6.65 -2.12 -15.38
CA GLY A 25 7.23 -3.05 -14.40
C GLY A 25 8.39 -2.37 -13.68
N THR A 26 8.30 -2.26 -12.36
CA THR A 26 9.41 -1.76 -11.54
C THR A 26 9.90 -2.89 -10.64
N LEU A 27 11.22 -3.09 -10.59
CA LEU A 27 11.85 -3.96 -9.61
C LEU A 27 12.09 -3.14 -8.33
N SER A 28 11.52 -3.60 -7.22
CA SER A 28 11.86 -3.08 -5.89
C SER A 28 13.30 -3.46 -5.53
N MET A 29 13.90 -2.72 -4.59
CA MET A 29 15.20 -3.02 -4.00
C MET A 29 15.28 -4.43 -3.38
N SER A 30 14.14 -5.03 -3.04
CA SER A 30 14.02 -6.38 -2.48
C SER A 30 14.02 -7.51 -3.50
N GLY A 31 14.04 -7.22 -4.82
CA GLY A 31 13.83 -8.24 -5.86
C GLY A 31 12.34 -8.50 -6.16
N THR A 32 11.44 -7.76 -5.49
CA THR A 32 10.01 -7.81 -5.74
C THR A 32 9.65 -7.24 -7.11
N LEU A 33 8.91 -8.01 -7.91
CA LEU A 33 8.29 -7.55 -9.16
C LEU A 33 6.99 -6.82 -8.85
N ILE A 34 6.90 -5.56 -9.31
CA ILE A 34 5.70 -4.75 -9.16
C ILE A 34 5.19 -4.34 -10.53
N VAL A 35 3.91 -4.61 -10.78
CA VAL A 35 3.21 -4.21 -12.01
C VAL A 35 2.03 -3.34 -11.62
N VAL A 36 1.97 -2.13 -12.17
CA VAL A 36 0.84 -1.22 -12.01
C VAL A 36 0.14 -1.08 -13.35
N GLY A 37 -1.12 -1.50 -13.42
CA GLY A 37 -2.01 -1.30 -14.56
C GLY A 37 -2.78 0.00 -14.42
N LYS A 38 -2.78 0.83 -15.47
CA LYS A 38 -3.53 2.08 -15.53
C LYS A 38 -4.50 2.08 -16.71
N ASN A 39 -5.62 2.80 -16.59
CA ASN A 39 -6.53 3.07 -17.72
C ASN A 39 -5.97 4.17 -18.64
N ALA A 40 -6.74 4.54 -19.67
CA ALA A 40 -6.36 5.57 -20.63
C ALA A 40 -6.25 6.97 -19.99
N GLU A 41 -6.98 7.19 -18.90
CA GLU A 41 -6.99 8.42 -18.11
C GLU A 41 -5.81 8.49 -17.11
N GLY A 42 -5.07 7.38 -16.95
CA GLY A 42 -3.93 7.27 -16.04
C GLY A 42 -4.30 6.80 -14.62
N ASP A 43 -5.57 6.51 -14.34
CA ASP A 43 -6.01 5.95 -13.07
C ASP A 43 -5.56 4.50 -12.94
N ILE A 44 -5.22 4.10 -11.71
CA ILE A 44 -4.80 2.73 -11.41
C ILE A 44 -6.01 1.79 -11.47
N GLU A 45 -5.99 0.82 -12.37
CA GLU A 45 -7.00 -0.26 -12.47
C GLU A 45 -6.54 -1.53 -11.74
N GLY A 46 -5.25 -1.69 -11.49
CA GLY A 46 -4.76 -2.81 -10.71
C GLY A 46 -3.29 -2.71 -10.36
N ILE A 47 -2.91 -3.41 -9.28
CA ILE A 47 -1.53 -3.54 -8.82
C ILE A 47 -1.27 -5.02 -8.59
N ARG A 48 -0.08 -5.48 -8.99
CA ARG A 48 0.46 -6.81 -8.69
C ARG A 48 1.82 -6.62 -8.04
N VAL A 49 2.05 -7.33 -6.95
CA VAL A 49 3.31 -7.40 -6.22
C VAL A 49 3.64 -8.87 -6.09
N ALA A 50 4.82 -9.27 -6.54
CA ALA A 50 5.28 -10.65 -6.43
C ALA A 50 6.72 -10.66 -5.94
N ASP A 51 6.94 -11.37 -4.84
CA ASP A 51 8.25 -11.58 -4.26
C ASP A 51 8.84 -12.91 -4.74
N ASP A 52 10.17 -13.00 -4.82
CA ASP A 52 10.87 -14.22 -5.20
C ASP A 52 10.71 -15.35 -4.14
N HIS A 53 10.25 -15.00 -2.93
CA HIS A 53 10.04 -15.91 -1.80
C HIS A 53 8.61 -16.51 -1.71
N LYS A 54 7.86 -16.54 -2.82
CA LYS A 54 6.51 -17.17 -2.97
C LYS A 54 5.33 -16.41 -2.34
N SER A 55 5.51 -15.16 -1.94
CA SER A 55 4.39 -14.27 -1.62
C SER A 55 4.00 -13.44 -2.83
N SER A 56 2.70 -13.19 -2.98
CA SER A 56 2.20 -12.26 -3.99
C SER A 56 0.94 -11.60 -3.50
N SER A 57 0.81 -10.30 -3.74
CA SER A 57 -0.42 -9.55 -3.51
C SER A 57 -0.90 -8.93 -4.81
N SER A 58 -2.21 -8.87 -4.99
CA SER A 58 -2.85 -8.18 -6.09
C SER A 58 -4.05 -7.43 -5.61
N VAL A 59 -4.29 -6.27 -6.21
CA VAL A 59 -5.55 -5.54 -6.08
C VAL A 59 -6.03 -5.14 -7.47
N ASP A 60 -7.32 -5.31 -7.71
CA ASP A 60 -8.01 -4.78 -8.88
C ASP A 60 -9.07 -3.77 -8.42
N PHE A 61 -9.26 -2.73 -9.22
CA PHE A 61 -10.24 -1.69 -8.96
C PHE A 61 -11.38 -1.76 -9.97
N ASP A 62 -12.61 -1.70 -9.48
CA ASP A 62 -13.77 -1.45 -10.36
C ASP A 62 -13.97 0.06 -10.60
N ALA A 63 -14.91 0.41 -11.47
CA ALA A 63 -15.23 1.82 -11.78
C ALA A 63 -15.73 2.60 -10.55
N SER A 64 -16.27 1.93 -9.52
CA SER A 64 -16.72 2.55 -8.28
C SER A 64 -15.55 2.80 -7.32
N GLY A 65 -14.38 2.19 -7.55
CA GLY A 65 -13.23 2.19 -6.65
C GLY A 65 -13.28 1.10 -5.58
N ASN A 66 -14.14 0.10 -5.75
CA ASN A 66 -14.09 -1.12 -4.93
C ASN A 66 -12.84 -1.91 -5.29
N GLN A 67 -12.30 -2.58 -4.29
CA GLN A 67 -11.00 -3.22 -4.35
C GLN A 67 -11.17 -4.72 -4.17
N THR A 68 -10.79 -5.50 -5.18
CA THR A 68 -10.69 -6.95 -5.06
C THR A 68 -9.24 -7.33 -4.80
N TYR A 69 -8.96 -7.81 -3.59
CA TYR A 69 -7.66 -8.28 -3.16
C TYR A 69 -7.51 -9.78 -3.38
N SER A 70 -6.31 -10.18 -3.79
CA SER A 70 -5.83 -11.54 -3.64
C SER A 70 -4.43 -11.50 -3.05
N ILE A 71 -4.23 -12.14 -1.90
CA ILE A 71 -2.93 -12.31 -1.27
C ILE A 71 -2.66 -13.80 -1.19
N ARG A 72 -1.48 -14.23 -1.62
CA ARG A 72 -1.03 -15.62 -1.57
C ARG A 72 0.35 -15.68 -0.90
N GLY A 73 0.59 -16.76 -0.17
CA GLY A 73 1.86 -17.03 0.49
C GLY A 73 1.76 -16.86 2.00
N LYS A 74 2.91 -16.87 2.67
CA LYS A 74 2.95 -16.56 4.11
C LYS A 74 2.73 -15.06 4.27
N SER A 75 1.74 -14.67 5.09
CA SER A 75 1.62 -13.29 5.56
C SER A 75 2.95 -12.88 6.18
N SER A 76 3.49 -11.74 5.77
CA SER A 76 4.62 -11.07 6.43
C SER A 76 4.34 -11.03 7.95
N GLN A 77 5.27 -11.50 8.77
CA GLN A 77 5.09 -11.53 10.23
C GLN A 77 5.84 -10.36 10.87
N ASN A 78 5.38 -9.92 12.04
CA ASN A 78 6.13 -8.98 12.90
C ASN A 78 6.61 -7.71 12.18
N GLU A 79 7.93 -7.55 12.04
CA GLU A 79 8.60 -6.35 11.54
C GLU A 79 9.04 -6.46 10.07
N ASP A 80 8.58 -7.50 9.37
CA ASP A 80 8.85 -7.68 7.95
C ASP A 80 8.39 -6.43 7.16
N GLY A 81 9.20 -5.95 6.23
CA GLY A 81 8.89 -4.77 5.43
C GLY A 81 8.93 -3.41 6.16
N THR A 82 9.21 -3.35 7.48
CA THR A 82 9.35 -2.06 8.22
C THR A 82 10.45 -1.19 7.61
N LEU A 83 11.65 -1.74 7.43
CA LEU A 83 12.78 -1.00 6.86
C LEU A 83 12.52 -0.59 5.40
N GLU A 84 11.94 -1.47 4.59
CA GLU A 84 11.58 -1.18 3.19
C GLU A 84 10.55 -0.05 3.10
N THR A 85 9.52 -0.09 3.95
CA THR A 85 8.49 0.96 4.04
C THR A 85 9.13 2.31 4.37
N CYS A 86 9.98 2.38 5.39
CA CYS A 86 10.64 3.64 5.76
C CYS A 86 11.62 4.11 4.68
N GLN A 87 12.33 3.19 4.02
CA GLN A 87 13.25 3.52 2.94
C GLN A 87 12.53 4.08 1.71
N LEU A 88 11.34 3.58 1.37
CA LEU A 88 10.50 4.13 0.30
C LEU A 88 10.02 5.55 0.64
N LEU A 89 9.64 5.81 1.89
CA LEU A 89 9.31 7.17 2.34
C LEU A 89 10.52 8.11 2.20
N VAL A 90 11.69 7.67 2.66
CA VAL A 90 12.94 8.44 2.51
C VAL A 90 13.21 8.78 1.04
N GLN A 91 13.09 7.81 0.14
CA GLN A 91 13.26 8.03 -1.30
C GLN A 91 12.25 9.04 -1.85
N HIS A 92 10.97 8.91 -1.46
CA HIS A 92 9.92 9.85 -1.84
C HIS A 92 10.25 11.28 -1.38
N LEU A 93 10.62 11.46 -0.11
CA LEU A 93 10.98 12.76 0.43
C LEU A 93 12.20 13.35 -0.28
N ASN A 94 13.18 12.53 -0.64
CA ASN A 94 14.35 12.97 -1.41
C ASN A 94 14.00 13.37 -2.85
N GLN A 95 13.00 12.73 -3.48
CA GLN A 95 12.46 13.20 -4.76
C GLN A 95 11.76 14.56 -4.64
N LEU A 96 11.21 14.87 -3.47
CA LEU A 96 10.66 16.20 -3.15
C LEU A 96 11.73 17.24 -2.74
N GLY A 97 13.02 16.90 -2.83
CA GLY A 97 14.14 17.81 -2.58
C GLY A 97 14.74 17.74 -1.18
N ALA A 98 14.35 16.77 -0.34
CA ALA A 98 15.05 16.49 0.91
C ALA A 98 16.36 15.71 0.65
N HIS A 99 17.20 15.58 1.69
CA HIS A 99 18.49 14.89 1.61
C HIS A 99 18.72 13.97 2.81
N TRP A 100 17.80 13.02 3.00
CA TRP A 100 17.92 11.99 4.02
C TRP A 100 18.86 10.88 3.55
N ASN A 101 19.75 10.45 4.44
CA ASN A 101 20.54 9.23 4.28
C ASN A 101 19.64 7.99 4.32
N ASN A 102 20.24 6.81 4.07
CA ASN A 102 19.54 5.54 4.21
C ASN A 102 18.94 5.36 5.59
N CYS A 103 17.77 4.73 5.61
CA CYS A 103 17.06 4.43 6.82
C CYS A 103 17.76 3.29 7.59
N THR A 104 17.77 3.37 8.91
CA THR A 104 18.22 2.29 9.80
C THR A 104 17.08 1.87 10.72
N LYS A 105 16.97 0.56 10.94
CA LYS A 105 16.00 -0.01 11.89
C LYS A 105 16.54 0.13 13.31
N ILE A 106 15.65 0.43 14.26
CA ILE A 106 15.95 0.50 15.69
C ILE A 106 15.47 -0.80 16.33
N GLU A 107 16.33 -1.48 17.09
CA GLU A 107 16.03 -2.78 17.74
C GLU A 107 15.64 -2.64 19.23
N ASN A 108 15.62 -1.41 19.76
CA ASN A 108 15.31 -1.11 21.16
C ASN A 108 13.81 -0.85 21.37
N ASP A 109 13.34 -0.89 22.62
CA ASP A 109 11.96 -0.55 23.04
C ASP A 109 11.68 0.97 22.98
N GLU A 110 12.14 1.62 21.91
CA GLU A 110 11.85 3.01 21.60
C GLU A 110 10.46 3.12 20.93
N PRO A 111 9.79 4.28 21.04
CA PRO A 111 8.49 4.50 20.39
C PRO A 111 8.59 4.69 18.86
N ILE A 112 9.71 4.27 18.25
CA ILE A 112 10.03 4.41 16.83
C ILE A 112 10.63 3.11 16.32
N ASP A 113 10.37 2.76 15.06
CA ASP A 113 10.90 1.54 14.46
C ASP A 113 12.13 1.83 13.57
N CYS A 114 12.28 3.07 13.11
CA CYS A 114 13.28 3.45 12.11
C CYS A 114 13.73 4.91 12.25
N ARG A 115 14.97 5.20 11.86
CA ARG A 115 15.51 6.57 11.74
C ARG A 115 16.21 6.77 10.40
N ALA A 116 16.14 8.00 9.88
CA ALA A 116 17.02 8.48 8.82
C ALA A 116 17.62 9.82 9.21
N TYR A 117 18.86 10.09 8.78
CA TYR A 117 19.61 11.28 9.19
C TYR A 117 19.84 12.22 8.02
N ASP A 118 19.68 13.51 8.28
CA ASP A 118 20.22 14.64 7.53
C ASP A 118 21.49 15.13 8.26
N THR A 119 22.28 16.00 7.64
CA THR A 119 23.33 16.80 8.31
C THR A 119 22.90 17.53 9.59
N SER A 120 21.60 17.84 9.74
CA SER A 120 21.06 18.74 10.76
C SER A 120 19.77 18.27 11.45
N ASP A 121 19.10 17.24 10.92
CA ASP A 121 17.82 16.73 11.47
C ASP A 121 17.79 15.20 11.47
N VAL A 122 16.84 14.65 12.24
CA VAL A 122 16.54 13.23 12.33
C VAL A 122 15.08 12.99 11.95
N LEU A 123 14.87 12.11 10.99
CA LEU A 123 13.56 11.60 10.63
C LEU A 123 13.24 10.37 11.47
N GLU A 124 12.51 10.56 12.56
CA GLU A 124 12.04 9.49 13.44
C GLU A 124 10.72 8.90 12.92
N MET A 125 10.71 7.60 12.62
CA MET A 125 9.60 6.93 11.97
C MET A 125 9.06 5.79 12.84
N GLN A 126 7.76 5.81 13.09
CA GLN A 126 7.03 4.67 13.65
C GLN A 126 6.16 4.07 12.56
N VAL A 127 6.33 2.79 12.29
CA VAL A 127 5.53 2.04 11.35
C VAL A 127 4.27 1.50 12.04
N VAL A 128 3.16 1.54 11.31
CA VAL A 128 1.93 0.85 11.65
C VAL A 128 1.43 0.08 10.45
N ARG A 129 1.02 -1.17 10.65
CA ARG A 129 0.43 -1.98 9.59
C ARG A 129 -1.08 -1.82 9.58
N ILE A 130 -1.66 -1.92 8.40
CA ILE A 130 -3.11 -2.00 8.25
C ILE A 130 -3.55 -3.40 8.69
N SER A 131 -4.18 -3.49 9.86
CA SER A 131 -4.69 -4.76 10.36
C SER A 131 -5.97 -5.13 9.62
N ASN A 132 -5.94 -6.17 8.79
CA ASN A 132 -7.13 -6.86 8.33
C ASN A 132 -7.14 -8.28 8.91
N GLU A 133 -7.77 -8.41 10.08
CA GLU A 133 -7.76 -9.64 10.86
C GLU A 133 -8.36 -10.82 10.08
N ALA A 134 -9.39 -10.58 9.26
CA ALA A 134 -10.00 -11.58 8.41
C ALA A 134 -9.03 -12.06 7.31
N VAL A 135 -8.30 -11.15 6.67
CA VAL A 135 -7.25 -11.49 5.70
C VAL A 135 -6.12 -12.28 6.38
N ARG A 136 -5.67 -11.87 7.56
CA ARG A 136 -4.62 -12.56 8.32
C ARG A 136 -5.03 -13.98 8.73
N GLN A 137 -6.27 -14.15 9.20
CA GLN A 137 -6.82 -15.46 9.55
C GLN A 137 -6.92 -16.38 8.33
N ASN A 138 -7.43 -15.86 7.20
CA ASN A 138 -7.52 -16.63 5.95
C ASN A 138 -6.12 -17.04 5.43
N LEU A 139 -5.15 -16.14 5.45
CA LEU A 139 -3.76 -16.46 5.08
C LEU A 139 -3.16 -17.53 5.99
N GLY A 140 -3.43 -17.47 7.30
CA GLY A 140 -2.95 -18.47 8.26
C GLY A 140 -3.54 -19.87 8.05
N GLN A 141 -4.77 -19.96 7.53
CA GLN A 141 -5.48 -21.23 7.35
C GLN A 141 -5.25 -21.85 5.96
N THR A 142 -5.29 -21.06 4.90
CA THR A 142 -5.33 -21.56 3.51
C THR A 142 -4.12 -21.12 2.68
N GLY A 143 -3.31 -20.19 3.20
CA GLY A 143 -2.23 -19.55 2.44
C GLY A 143 -2.72 -18.62 1.32
N VAL A 144 -4.03 -18.37 1.25
CA VAL A 144 -4.67 -17.46 0.28
C VAL A 144 -5.79 -16.67 0.95
N ALA A 145 -5.76 -15.35 0.83
CA ALA A 145 -6.88 -14.50 1.22
C ALA A 145 -7.38 -13.75 -0.01
N ASN A 146 -8.66 -13.93 -0.33
CA ASN A 146 -9.37 -13.09 -1.27
C ASN A 146 -10.36 -12.24 -0.48
N THR A 147 -10.32 -10.92 -0.66
CA THR A 147 -11.29 -10.04 -0.02
C THR A 147 -11.73 -8.96 -0.98
N GLU A 148 -12.99 -8.60 -0.89
CA GLU A 148 -13.48 -7.38 -1.51
C GLU A 148 -13.70 -6.34 -0.42
N ILE A 149 -13.17 -5.13 -0.63
CA ILE A 149 -13.46 -3.99 0.24
C ILE A 149 -13.86 -2.81 -0.62
N ASN A 150 -14.85 -2.05 -0.16
CA ASN A 150 -15.20 -0.80 -0.80
C ASN A 150 -14.27 0.34 -0.35
N LEU A 151 -14.39 1.49 -1.02
CA LEU A 151 -13.59 2.68 -0.74
C LEU A 151 -13.72 3.16 0.73
N ASP A 152 -14.94 3.19 1.27
CA ASP A 152 -15.18 3.60 2.66
C ASP A 152 -14.48 2.68 3.67
N ALA A 153 -14.49 1.37 3.44
CA ALA A 153 -13.80 0.40 4.29
C ALA A 153 -12.28 0.58 4.23
N ALA A 154 -11.71 0.84 3.04
CA ALA A 154 -10.28 1.13 2.90
C ALA A 154 -9.88 2.41 3.68
N VAL A 155 -10.71 3.45 3.59
CA VAL A 155 -10.53 4.71 4.34
C VAL A 155 -10.65 4.48 5.86
N GLU A 156 -11.59 3.66 6.30
CA GLU A 156 -11.75 3.33 7.72
C GLU A 156 -10.59 2.47 8.25
N ASN A 157 -10.05 1.56 7.44
CA ASN A 157 -8.88 0.77 7.80
C ASN A 157 -7.66 1.67 8.07
N LEU A 158 -7.42 2.69 7.23
CA LEU A 158 -6.37 3.69 7.46
C LEU A 158 -6.61 4.45 8.76
N ARG A 159 -7.85 4.87 9.02
CA ARG A 159 -8.21 5.59 10.26
C ARG A 159 -7.93 4.72 11.47
N CYS A 160 -8.38 3.47 11.47
CA CYS A 160 -8.14 2.52 12.56
C CYS A 160 -6.64 2.32 12.83
N ALA A 161 -5.84 2.13 11.77
CA ALA A 161 -4.39 1.96 11.89
C ALA A 161 -3.73 3.19 12.54
N ILE A 162 -4.08 4.40 12.11
CA ILE A 162 -3.56 5.64 12.69
C ILE A 162 -3.96 5.75 14.17
N ARG A 163 -5.25 5.55 14.47
CA ARG A 163 -5.78 5.71 15.83
C ARG A 163 -5.18 4.73 16.84
N HIS A 164 -4.73 3.56 16.38
CA HIS A 164 -4.05 2.59 17.25
C HIS A 164 -2.76 3.14 17.89
N LYS A 165 -2.15 4.16 17.28
CA LYS A 165 -0.95 4.82 17.81
C LYS A 165 -1.24 6.10 18.61
N GLU A 166 -2.52 6.44 18.86
CA GLU A 166 -2.91 7.56 19.74
C GLU A 166 -2.48 7.36 21.20
N LYS A 167 -2.13 6.12 21.59
CA LYS A 167 -1.62 5.79 22.92
C LYS A 167 -0.33 6.51 23.31
N TYR A 168 0.43 7.05 22.35
CA TYR A 168 1.65 7.79 22.66
C TYR A 168 1.34 9.22 23.18
N PRO A 169 2.06 9.70 24.20
CA PRO A 169 1.98 11.10 24.65
C PRO A 169 2.22 12.11 23.52
N LEU A 170 1.65 13.32 23.64
CA LEU A 170 1.73 14.34 22.58
C LEU A 170 3.17 14.83 22.31
N ASP A 171 3.97 14.98 23.35
CA ASP A 171 5.39 15.37 23.27
C ASP A 171 6.24 14.32 22.55
N VAL A 172 5.81 13.04 22.58
CA VAL A 172 6.39 11.96 21.79
C VAL A 172 5.87 12.00 20.35
N ARG A 173 4.54 12.08 20.15
CA ARG A 173 3.92 12.10 18.82
C ARG A 173 4.45 13.23 17.94
N SER A 174 4.66 14.43 18.51
CA SER A 174 5.14 15.61 17.78
C SER A 174 6.52 15.44 17.13
N LYS A 175 7.29 14.42 17.52
CA LYS A 175 8.60 14.09 16.94
C LYS A 175 8.51 12.97 15.90
N ILE A 176 7.45 12.18 15.95
CA ILE A 176 7.28 10.95 15.15
C ILE A 176 6.58 11.26 13.84
N VAL A 177 7.16 10.78 12.74
CA VAL A 177 6.45 10.55 11.48
C VAL A 177 5.80 9.18 11.53
N LEU A 178 4.47 9.14 11.44
CA LEU A 178 3.72 7.90 11.42
C LEU A 178 3.65 7.37 9.98
N VAL A 179 4.14 6.15 9.78
CA VAL A 179 4.26 5.51 8.46
C VAL A 179 3.35 4.29 8.41
N ILE A 180 2.33 4.34 7.56
CA ILE A 180 1.39 3.23 7.37
C ILE A 180 1.96 2.32 6.28
N ASN A 181 2.35 1.10 6.67
CA ASN A 181 2.82 0.08 5.74
C ASN A 181 1.64 -0.54 4.99
N ALA A 182 1.62 -0.32 3.67
CA ALA A 182 0.66 -0.86 2.72
C ALA A 182 1.35 -1.68 1.60
N LEU A 183 2.55 -2.23 1.84
CA LEU A 183 3.28 -3.03 0.85
C LEU A 183 2.45 -4.24 0.37
N ASP A 184 1.86 -4.98 1.31
CA ASP A 184 1.01 -6.15 1.04
C ASP A 184 -0.45 -5.78 0.72
N THR A 185 -0.84 -4.52 0.92
CA THR A 185 -2.19 -4.03 0.69
C THR A 185 -2.17 -2.72 -0.12
N PRO A 186 -1.57 -2.75 -1.32
CA PRO A 186 -1.21 -1.55 -2.08
C PRO A 186 -2.41 -0.67 -2.44
N GLY A 187 -3.63 -1.23 -2.42
CA GLY A 187 -4.86 -0.49 -2.66
C GLY A 187 -5.18 0.58 -1.62
N HIS A 188 -4.57 0.56 -0.43
CA HIS A 188 -4.71 1.65 0.53
C HIS A 188 -3.85 2.88 0.20
N ALA A 189 -2.83 2.72 -0.64
CA ALA A 189 -1.88 3.79 -1.00
C ALA A 189 -2.25 4.49 -2.31
N VAL A 190 -3.33 4.09 -2.98
CA VAL A 190 -3.77 4.75 -4.22
C VAL A 190 -4.40 6.11 -3.94
N TYR A 191 -4.22 7.03 -4.89
CA TYR A 191 -4.62 8.43 -4.75
C TYR A 191 -6.08 8.62 -4.34
N LYS A 192 -7.02 7.90 -4.97
CA LYS A 192 -8.46 7.98 -4.67
C LYS A 192 -8.78 7.64 -3.20
N VAL A 193 -8.10 6.67 -2.60
CA VAL A 193 -8.26 6.33 -1.18
C VAL A 193 -7.68 7.44 -0.31
N ALA A 194 -6.48 7.92 -0.62
CA ALA A 194 -5.83 8.97 0.14
C ALA A 194 -6.60 10.31 0.10
N GLU A 195 -7.15 10.70 -1.06
CA GLU A 195 -8.00 11.88 -1.19
C GLU A 195 -9.29 11.76 -0.39
N THR A 196 -9.98 10.63 -0.51
CA THR A 196 -11.21 10.38 0.25
C THR A 196 -10.93 10.41 1.74
N PHE A 197 -9.81 9.81 2.15
CA PHE A 197 -9.34 9.86 3.54
C PHE A 197 -9.08 11.30 4.01
N ARG A 198 -8.32 12.11 3.25
CA ARG A 198 -8.05 13.51 3.60
C ARG A 198 -9.34 14.32 3.72
N SER A 199 -10.27 14.16 2.78
CA SER A 199 -11.55 14.86 2.79
C SER A 199 -12.40 14.52 4.01
N LYS A 200 -12.36 13.26 4.47
CA LYS A 200 -13.22 12.77 5.56
C LYS A 200 -12.57 12.95 6.94
N TYR A 201 -11.26 12.71 7.05
CA TYR A 201 -10.55 12.54 8.31
C TYR A 201 -9.25 13.33 8.43
N GLY A 202 -8.79 14.03 7.38
CA GLY A 202 -7.50 14.72 7.36
C GLY A 202 -7.32 15.69 8.54
N LYS A 203 -8.34 16.51 8.82
CA LYS A 203 -8.33 17.44 9.97
C LYS A 203 -8.29 16.71 11.31
N ASP A 204 -9.07 15.66 11.46
CA ASP A 204 -9.14 14.86 12.69
C ASP A 204 -7.79 14.20 12.99
N VAL A 205 -7.12 13.65 11.97
CA VAL A 205 -5.82 12.98 12.17
C VAL A 205 -4.66 13.95 12.33
N ALA A 206 -4.71 15.12 11.67
CA ALA A 206 -3.74 16.18 11.91
C ALA A 206 -3.77 16.66 13.38
N ALA A 207 -4.97 16.72 13.98
CA ALA A 207 -5.14 17.08 15.39
C ALA A 207 -4.55 16.07 16.38
N LEU A 208 -4.13 14.88 15.93
CA LEU A 208 -3.41 13.91 16.76
C LEU A 208 -1.96 14.34 17.06
N GLY A 209 -1.42 15.32 16.33
CA GLY A 209 -0.13 15.93 16.64
C GLY A 209 1.09 15.08 16.30
N PHE A 210 0.99 14.15 15.34
CA PHE A 210 2.17 13.54 14.72
C PHE A 210 2.93 14.56 13.85
N LYS A 211 4.24 14.42 13.67
CA LYS A 211 5.05 15.30 12.79
C LYS A 211 4.53 15.26 11.35
N ALA A 212 4.16 14.08 10.88
CA ALA A 212 3.44 13.83 9.63
C ALA A 212 2.82 12.44 9.63
N ILE A 213 1.85 12.19 8.75
CA ILE A 213 1.22 10.87 8.58
C ILE A 213 1.26 10.49 7.09
N TRP A 214 1.90 9.37 6.79
CA TRP A 214 2.07 8.87 5.42
C TRP A 214 1.53 7.46 5.27
N VAL A 215 0.94 7.14 4.12
CA VAL A 215 0.75 5.76 3.66
C VAL A 215 1.79 5.44 2.61
N VAL A 216 2.41 4.27 2.73
CA VAL A 216 3.49 3.80 1.87
C VAL A 216 3.11 2.46 1.26
N GLY A 217 2.85 2.50 -0.05
CA GLY A 217 2.69 1.32 -0.89
C GLY A 217 4.05 0.79 -1.39
N PRO A 218 4.03 -0.19 -2.31
CA PRO A 218 5.21 -0.97 -2.69
C PRO A 218 6.19 -0.23 -3.61
N ILE A 219 5.85 0.97 -4.09
CA ILE A 219 6.72 1.84 -4.91
C ILE A 219 6.63 3.28 -4.44
N VAL A 220 7.63 4.09 -4.80
CA VAL A 220 7.72 5.51 -4.45
C VAL A 220 6.54 6.34 -4.96
N ASP A 221 5.97 5.98 -6.13
CA ASP A 221 4.77 6.61 -6.69
C ASP A 221 3.49 6.33 -5.87
N LEU A 222 3.54 5.36 -4.96
CA LEU A 222 2.48 5.00 -4.02
C LEU A 222 2.84 5.41 -2.59
N VAL A 223 3.57 6.51 -2.43
CA VAL A 223 3.81 7.16 -1.13
C VAL A 223 2.99 8.44 -1.07
N VAL A 224 2.07 8.53 -0.12
CA VAL A 224 1.09 9.62 -0.06
C VAL A 224 0.90 10.14 1.36
N ARG A 225 0.89 11.47 1.51
CA ARG A 225 0.63 12.14 2.78
C ARG A 225 -0.87 12.22 3.10
N LEU A 226 -1.25 11.97 4.35
CA LEU A 226 -2.66 11.85 4.78
C LEU A 226 -3.15 12.97 5.70
N ASP A 227 -2.25 13.73 6.32
CA ASP A 227 -2.55 14.76 7.33
C ASP A 227 -2.57 16.19 6.76
N GLN A 228 -2.54 16.35 5.44
CA GLN A 228 -2.67 17.65 4.76
C GLN A 228 -4.00 17.76 4.03
N SER A 229 -4.48 18.99 3.81
CA SER A 229 -5.70 19.29 3.03
C SER A 229 -5.36 19.39 1.56
#